data_AF-A0A2S2CRF3-F1
#
_entry.id   AF-A0A2S2CRF3-F1
#
_cell.length_a   1.000
_cell.length_b   1.000
_cell.length_c   1.000
_cell.angle_alpha   90.00
_cell.angle_beta   90.00
_cell.angle_gamma   90.00
#
_symmetry.space_group_name_H-M   'P 1'
#
loop_
_entity.id
_entity.type
_entity.pdbx_description
1 polymer ?
#
loop_
_entity_poly.entity_id
_entity_poly.type
_entity_poly.pdbx_seq_one_letter_code
_entity_poly.pdbx_strand_id
1 'polypeptide(L)'
;MTALMLYGAVLLMVASVIVNRIGQRRAALAHRRLQTDEGTLRTLEHEVGDRSRALHILRERCAGLDEQLDEARVAVDQLSQKMERAKAAPVERYFVFDRQDPRPGTIWALQVGRSADAPPALPRMETSWKAPRTYLVVAGNQREAMDRVAHRYSRNAGFEVGTATTCHLFGAKQPGKDDPALSGLPAGPGRAGQRRPATAG
;
A
#
# COMPACT_ATOMS: atom_id res chain seq x y z
N MET A 1 29.16 -94.12 43.23
CA MET A 1 28.54 -93.61 41.99
C MET A 1 27.36 -92.66 42.26
N THR A 2 26.50 -92.95 43.24
CA THR A 2 25.38 -92.08 43.64
C THR A 2 25.79 -90.67 44.08
N ALA A 3 26.90 -90.54 44.81
CA ALA A 3 27.41 -89.24 45.26
C ALA A 3 27.74 -88.28 44.09
N LEU A 4 28.36 -88.77 43.02
CA LEU A 4 28.68 -87.95 41.83
C LEU A 4 27.42 -87.47 41.10
N MET A 5 26.39 -88.32 41.01
CA MET A 5 25.10 -87.95 40.43
C MET A 5 24.40 -86.85 41.25
N LEU A 6 24.50 -86.93 42.59
CA LEU A 6 23.91 -85.96 43.50
C LEU A 6 24.61 -84.59 43.38
N TYR A 7 25.94 -84.56 43.30
CA TYR A 7 26.69 -83.33 43.04
C TYR A 7 26.36 -82.73 41.66
N GLY A 8 26.23 -83.56 40.62
CA GLY A 8 25.82 -83.11 39.28
C GLY A 8 24.42 -82.48 39.26
N ALA A 9 23.46 -83.08 39.95
CA ALA A 9 22.10 -82.56 40.05
C ALA A 9 22.04 -81.21 40.79
N VAL A 10 22.77 -81.07 41.90
CA VAL A 10 22.87 -79.81 42.65
C VAL A 10 23.53 -78.72 41.78
N LEU A 11 24.58 -79.06 41.03
CA LEU A 11 25.26 -78.10 40.16
C LEU A 11 24.35 -77.61 39.03
N LEU A 12 23.57 -78.50 38.41
CA LEU A 12 22.56 -78.12 37.41
C LEU A 12 21.45 -77.25 38.00
N MET A 13 21.00 -77.53 39.22
CA MET A 13 20.01 -76.70 39.90
C MET A 13 20.53 -75.28 40.15
N VAL A 14 21.77 -75.16 40.66
CA VAL A 14 22.43 -73.87 40.89
C VAL A 14 22.65 -73.13 39.57
N ALA A 15 23.11 -73.82 38.52
CA ALA A 15 23.28 -73.23 37.19
C ALA A 15 21.96 -72.70 36.62
N SER A 16 20.87 -73.47 36.76
CA SER A 16 19.52 -73.06 36.34
C SER A 16 19.05 -71.79 37.06
N VAL A 17 19.26 -71.71 38.39
CA VAL A 17 18.92 -70.51 39.17
C VAL A 17 19.74 -69.29 38.74
N ILE A 18 21.04 -69.46 38.48
CA ILE A 18 21.91 -68.37 38.00
C ILE A 18 21.45 -67.89 36.62
N VAL A 19 21.20 -68.80 35.68
CA VAL A 19 20.74 -68.47 34.33
C VAL A 19 19.39 -67.76 34.40
N ASN A 20 18.45 -68.24 35.20
CA ASN A 20 17.14 -67.60 35.39
C ASN A 20 17.28 -66.18 35.97
N ARG A 21 18.14 -66.01 36.99
CA ARG A 21 18.38 -64.70 37.61
C ARG A 21 19.04 -63.71 36.66
N ILE A 22 19.98 -64.16 35.83
CA ILE A 22 20.62 -63.32 34.80
C ILE A 22 19.61 -63.00 33.69
N GLY A 23 18.81 -63.98 33.26
CA GLY A 23 17.75 -63.81 32.27
C GLY A 23 16.73 -62.75 32.71
N GLN A 24 16.23 -62.86 33.95
CA GLN A 24 15.31 -61.88 34.53
C GLN A 24 15.94 -60.47 34.61
N ARG A 25 17.21 -60.36 35.03
CA ARG A 25 17.92 -59.07 35.06
C ARG A 25 18.07 -58.47 33.66
N ARG A 26 18.42 -59.28 32.66
CA ARG A 26 18.57 -58.82 31.26
C ARG A 26 17.22 -58.41 30.66
N ALA A 27 16.16 -59.20 30.89
CA ALA A 27 14.81 -58.87 30.45
C ALA A 27 14.33 -57.55 31.08
N ALA A 28 14.56 -57.35 32.39
CA ALA A 28 14.21 -56.10 33.06
C ALA A 28 14.98 -54.88 32.48
N LEU A 29 16.27 -55.04 32.18
CA LEU A 29 17.06 -53.99 31.54
C LEU A 29 16.59 -53.70 30.11
N ALA A 30 16.26 -54.74 29.33
CA ALA A 30 15.71 -54.59 27.99
C ALA A 30 14.36 -53.88 28.00
N HIS A 31 13.45 -54.24 28.92
CA HIS A 31 12.17 -53.54 29.08
C HIS A 31 12.33 -52.08 29.46
N ARG A 32 13.28 -51.75 30.35
CA ARG A 32 13.58 -50.34 30.68
C ARG A 32 14.08 -49.57 29.47
N ARG A 33 14.96 -50.17 28.66
CA ARG A 33 15.45 -49.55 27.41
C ARG A 33 14.32 -49.35 26.39
N LEU A 34 13.46 -50.35 26.22
CA LEU A 34 12.29 -50.23 25.34
C LEU A 34 11.36 -49.10 25.82
N GLN A 35 11.11 -48.98 27.12
CA GLN A 35 10.31 -47.87 27.65
C GLN A 35 10.95 -46.50 27.43
N THR A 36 12.28 -46.39 27.56
CA THR A 36 12.97 -45.13 27.26
C THR A 36 12.91 -44.80 25.78
N ASP A 37 13.09 -45.80 24.90
CA ASP A 37 13.06 -45.63 23.45
C ASP A 37 11.64 -45.30 22.95
N GLU A 38 10.61 -45.92 23.53
CA GLU A 38 9.22 -45.55 23.27
C GLU A 38 8.92 -44.10 23.71
N GLY A 39 9.46 -43.70 24.86
CA GLY A 39 9.36 -42.32 25.35
C GLY A 39 9.99 -41.32 24.37
N THR A 40 11.20 -41.60 23.89
CA THR A 40 11.90 -40.72 22.94
C THR A 40 11.20 -40.69 21.58
N LEU A 41 10.69 -41.82 21.10
CA LEU A 41 9.90 -41.87 19.85
C LEU A 41 8.64 -41.01 19.95
N ARG A 42 7.90 -41.07 21.06
CA ARG A 42 6.71 -40.21 21.26
C ARG A 42 7.07 -38.73 21.29
N THR A 43 8.19 -38.36 21.94
CA THR A 43 8.64 -36.96 21.94
C THR A 43 9.03 -36.50 20.54
N LEU A 44 9.73 -37.33 19.77
CA LEU A 44 10.10 -37.01 18.38
C LEU A 44 8.87 -36.88 17.48
N GLU A 45 7.89 -37.75 17.65
CA GLU A 45 6.62 -37.67 16.92
C GLU A 45 5.89 -36.35 17.20
N HIS A 46 5.86 -35.92 18.46
CA HIS A 46 5.28 -34.62 18.84
C HIS A 46 6.07 -33.46 18.23
N GLU A 47 7.41 -33.48 18.30
CA GLU A 47 8.25 -32.44 17.69
C GLU A 47 8.08 -32.36 16.16
N VAL A 48 7.98 -33.51 15.48
CA VAL A 48 7.72 -33.55 14.04
C VAL A 48 6.34 -32.99 13.73
N GLY A 49 5.33 -33.33 14.54
CA GLY A 49 3.99 -32.74 14.46
C GLY A 49 4.02 -31.23 14.59
N ASP A 50 4.70 -30.70 15.60
CA ASP A 50 4.83 -29.26 15.84
C ASP A 50 5.57 -28.54 14.71
N ARG A 51 6.70 -29.09 14.25
CA ARG A 51 7.45 -28.51 13.13
C ARG A 51 6.64 -28.55 11.82
N SER A 52 5.89 -29.61 11.57
CA SER A 52 5.05 -29.70 10.36
C SER A 52 3.93 -28.65 10.38
N ARG A 53 3.29 -28.43 11.53
CA ARG A 53 2.30 -27.36 11.72
C ARG A 53 2.92 -25.98 11.53
N ALA A 54 4.08 -25.73 12.12
CA ALA A 54 4.81 -24.46 11.94
C ALA A 54 5.17 -24.21 10.47
N LEU A 55 5.64 -25.24 9.76
CA LEU A 55 5.92 -25.14 8.31
C LEU A 55 4.66 -24.84 7.50
N HIS A 56 3.52 -25.43 7.85
CA HIS A 56 2.27 -25.16 7.15
C HIS A 56 1.83 -23.70 7.32
N ILE A 57 1.84 -23.19 8.55
CA ILE A 57 1.52 -21.79 8.86
C ILE A 57 2.45 -20.83 8.12
N LEU A 58 3.76 -21.14 8.08
CA LEU A 58 4.73 -20.33 7.35
C LEU A 58 4.46 -20.31 5.85
N ARG A 59 4.10 -21.45 5.25
CA ARG A 59 3.75 -21.53 3.83
C ARG A 59 2.51 -20.71 3.50
N GLU A 60 1.46 -20.80 4.32
CA GLU A 60 0.25 -20.00 4.15
C GLU A 60 0.55 -18.50 4.25
N ARG A 61 1.38 -18.11 5.23
CA ARG A 61 1.80 -16.72 5.39
C ARG A 61 2.63 -16.23 4.19
N CYS A 62 3.55 -17.04 3.68
CA CYS A 62 4.32 -16.68 2.49
C CYS A 62 3.40 -16.51 1.27
N ALA A 63 2.46 -17.44 1.05
CA ALA A 63 1.50 -17.33 -0.04
C ALA A 63 0.64 -16.05 0.06
N GLY A 64 0.17 -15.70 1.26
CA GLY A 64 -0.57 -14.45 1.48
C GLY A 64 0.28 -13.19 1.29
N LEU A 65 1.59 -13.24 1.60
CA LEU A 65 2.50 -12.12 1.32
C LEU A 65 2.79 -11.98 -0.18
N ASP A 66 2.92 -13.09 -0.91
CA ASP A 66 3.13 -13.07 -2.36
C ASP A 66 1.92 -12.45 -3.07
N GLU A 67 0.69 -12.79 -2.64
CA GLU A 67 -0.55 -12.18 -3.16
C GLU A 67 -0.59 -10.67 -2.91
N GLN A 68 -0.28 -10.22 -1.68
CA GLN A 68 -0.21 -8.79 -1.34
C GLN A 68 0.86 -8.04 -2.14
N LEU A 69 1.98 -8.72 -2.43
CA LEU A 69 3.07 -8.14 -3.21
C LEU A 69 2.63 -7.94 -4.67
N ASP A 70 1.95 -8.91 -5.26
CA ASP A 70 1.43 -8.82 -6.62
C ASP A 70 0.33 -7.75 -6.74
N GLU A 71 -0.57 -7.65 -5.76
CA GLU A 71 -1.55 -6.55 -5.69
C GLU A 71 -0.86 -5.18 -5.63
N ALA A 72 0.18 -5.03 -4.79
CA ALA A 72 0.95 -3.81 -4.67
C ALA A 72 1.67 -3.45 -5.99
N ARG A 73 2.22 -4.43 -6.70
CA ARG A 73 2.84 -4.22 -8.03
C ARG A 73 1.82 -3.70 -9.04
N VAL A 74 0.64 -4.33 -9.11
CA VAL A 74 -0.44 -3.88 -10.00
C VAL A 74 -0.87 -2.45 -9.66
N ALA A 75 -1.00 -2.12 -8.37
CA ALA A 75 -1.34 -0.76 -7.93
C ALA A 75 -0.28 0.27 -8.34
N VAL A 76 1.01 -0.06 -8.20
CA VAL A 76 2.12 0.79 -8.63
C VAL A 76 2.10 1.02 -10.14
N ASP A 77 1.87 -0.03 -10.93
CA ASP A 77 1.79 0.08 -12.39
C ASP A 77 0.60 0.92 -12.85
N GLN A 78 -0.55 0.79 -12.19
CA GLN A 78 -1.70 1.64 -12.48
C GLN A 78 -1.44 3.11 -12.11
N LEU A 79 -0.79 3.37 -10.97
CA LEU A 79 -0.44 4.71 -10.54
C LEU A 79 0.61 5.35 -11.45
N SER A 80 1.62 4.59 -11.88
CA SER A 80 2.64 5.06 -12.82
C SER A 80 2.02 5.40 -14.17
N GLN A 81 1.12 4.56 -14.69
CA GLN A 81 0.37 4.88 -15.91
C GLN A 81 -0.50 6.13 -15.76
N LYS A 82 -1.19 6.30 -14.63
CA LYS A 82 -1.96 7.53 -14.35
C LYS A 82 -1.08 8.76 -14.31
N MET A 83 0.10 8.66 -13.68
CA MET A 83 1.07 9.74 -13.61
C MET A 83 1.64 10.11 -14.98
N GLU A 84 1.99 9.12 -15.81
CA GLU A 84 2.45 9.38 -17.18
C GLU A 84 1.35 9.98 -18.05
N ARG A 85 0.10 9.54 -17.91
CA ARG A 85 -1.05 10.19 -18.56
C ARG A 85 -1.23 11.64 -18.08
N ALA A 86 -1.07 11.90 -16.80
CA ALA A 86 -1.16 13.26 -16.25
C ALA A 86 0.00 14.16 -16.72
N LYS A 87 1.20 13.62 -16.91
CA LYS A 87 2.35 14.36 -17.48
C LYS A 87 2.18 14.62 -18.98
N ALA A 88 1.63 13.66 -19.71
CA ALA A 88 1.35 13.79 -21.14
C ALA A 88 0.14 14.71 -21.41
N ALA A 89 -0.73 14.93 -20.42
CA ALA A 89 -1.81 15.88 -20.52
C ALA A 89 -1.23 17.29 -20.75
N PRO A 90 -1.74 18.05 -21.74
CA PRO A 90 -1.27 19.39 -22.00
C PRO A 90 -1.46 20.25 -20.74
N VAL A 91 -0.37 20.85 -20.26
CA VAL A 91 -0.41 21.75 -19.10
C VAL A 91 -1.24 22.97 -19.47
N GLU A 92 -2.49 23.00 -19.02
CA GLU A 92 -3.36 24.17 -19.15
C GLU A 92 -2.77 25.31 -18.32
N ARG A 93 -2.16 26.29 -19.00
CA ARG A 93 -1.59 27.46 -18.35
C ARG A 93 -2.68 28.51 -18.16
N TYR A 94 -3.13 28.64 -16.91
CA TYR A 94 -4.05 29.69 -16.50
C TYR A 94 -3.29 30.96 -16.16
N PHE A 95 -3.72 32.07 -16.73
CA PHE A 95 -3.20 33.39 -16.43
C PHE A 95 -4.19 34.13 -15.52
N VAL A 96 -3.77 34.53 -14.32
CA VAL A 96 -4.67 35.19 -13.35
C VAL A 96 -4.63 36.71 -13.57
N PHE A 97 -5.79 37.31 -13.81
CA PHE A 97 -5.88 38.76 -14.00
C PHE A 97 -5.93 39.57 -12.71
N ASP A 98 -6.52 39.02 -11.67
CA ASP A 98 -6.91 39.78 -10.48
C ASP A 98 -5.98 39.46 -9.30
N ARG A 99 -4.82 40.14 -9.24
CA ARG A 99 -3.91 40.06 -8.08
C ARG A 99 -4.11 41.21 -7.09
N GLN A 100 -4.94 42.21 -7.40
CA GLN A 100 -4.92 43.48 -6.68
C GLN A 100 -6.23 43.84 -5.96
N ASP A 101 -7.39 43.28 -6.34
CA ASP A 101 -8.63 43.51 -5.60
C ASP A 101 -9.32 42.18 -5.25
N PRO A 102 -9.16 41.65 -4.02
CA PRO A 102 -9.93 40.49 -3.58
C PRO A 102 -11.40 40.88 -3.46
N ARG A 103 -12.17 40.66 -4.53
CA ARG A 103 -13.63 40.80 -4.52
C ARG A 103 -14.29 39.43 -4.30
N PRO A 104 -15.38 39.35 -3.53
CA PRO A 104 -16.23 38.18 -3.54
C PRO A 104 -16.89 38.06 -4.92
N GLY A 105 -16.77 36.91 -5.58
CA GLY A 105 -17.33 36.69 -6.91
C GLY A 105 -17.07 35.28 -7.44
N THR A 106 -17.71 34.95 -8.56
CA THR A 106 -17.46 33.69 -9.27
C THR A 106 -16.21 33.84 -10.13
N ILE A 107 -15.39 32.79 -10.20
CA ILE A 107 -14.21 32.78 -11.08
C ILE A 107 -14.62 32.31 -12.47
N TRP A 108 -14.44 33.18 -13.44
CA TRP A 108 -14.71 32.95 -14.85
C TRP A 108 -13.41 32.67 -15.60
N ALA A 109 -13.44 31.70 -16.50
CA ALA A 109 -12.39 31.39 -17.46
C ALA A 109 -12.77 31.94 -18.83
N LEU A 110 -11.91 32.79 -19.40
CA LEU A 110 -12.07 33.37 -20.73
C LEU A 110 -10.84 33.04 -21.57
N GLN A 111 -11.06 32.62 -22.81
CA GLN A 111 -9.98 32.49 -23.79
C GLN A 111 -9.75 33.84 -24.45
N VAL A 112 -8.50 34.31 -24.44
CA VAL A 112 -8.09 35.50 -25.17
C VAL A 112 -7.11 35.09 -26.25
N GLY A 113 -7.48 35.37 -27.49
CA GLY A 113 -6.66 35.14 -28.67
C GLY A 113 -6.35 36.45 -29.39
N ARG A 114 -5.53 36.37 -30.43
CA ARG A 114 -5.36 37.46 -31.37
C ARG A 114 -6.33 37.23 -32.54
N SER A 115 -7.04 38.28 -32.93
CA SER A 115 -7.95 38.21 -34.07
C SER A 115 -7.16 38.00 -35.36
N ALA A 116 -7.70 37.23 -36.29
CA ALA A 116 -7.10 37.00 -37.61
C ALA A 116 -6.96 38.31 -38.42
N ASP A 117 -7.84 39.29 -38.16
CA ASP A 117 -7.89 40.57 -38.86
C ASP A 117 -7.06 41.67 -38.18
N ALA A 118 -6.28 41.32 -37.15
CA ALA A 118 -5.48 42.29 -36.41
C ALA A 118 -4.34 42.88 -37.27
N PRO A 119 -4.03 44.18 -37.14
CA PRO A 119 -2.88 44.77 -37.81
C PRO A 119 -1.58 44.04 -37.41
N PRO A 120 -0.58 43.95 -38.30
CA PRO A 120 0.67 43.25 -38.04
C PRO A 120 1.31 43.82 -36.78
N ALA A 121 1.57 42.96 -35.80
CA ALA A 121 2.05 43.39 -34.51
C ALA A 121 3.57 43.39 -34.54
N LEU A 122 4.15 44.08 -33.56
CA LEU A 122 5.58 44.00 -33.31
C LEU A 122 5.99 42.51 -33.20
N PRO A 123 7.08 42.06 -33.86
CA PRO A 123 7.48 40.65 -33.94
C PRO A 123 7.68 39.99 -32.57
N ARG A 124 8.04 40.78 -31.56
CA ARG A 124 8.12 40.35 -30.16
C ARG A 124 6.76 39.91 -29.59
N MET A 125 5.69 40.60 -29.97
CA MET A 125 4.34 40.34 -29.50
C MET A 125 3.76 39.09 -30.18
N GLU A 126 3.99 38.91 -31.48
CA GLU A 126 3.55 37.73 -32.24
C GLU A 126 4.13 36.44 -31.66
N THR A 127 5.41 36.47 -31.30
CA THR A 127 6.09 35.30 -30.71
C THR A 127 5.47 34.90 -29.37
N SER A 128 4.96 35.87 -28.61
CA SER A 128 4.35 35.62 -27.30
C SER A 128 2.90 35.12 -27.38
N TRP A 129 2.14 35.44 -28.43
CA TRP A 129 0.71 35.12 -28.57
C TRP A 129 0.41 34.13 -29.71
N LYS A 130 1.26 33.11 -29.89
CA LYS A 130 1.06 32.06 -30.91
C LYS A 130 -0.17 31.17 -30.67
N ALA A 131 -0.61 31.06 -29.41
CA ALA A 131 -1.77 30.25 -29.01
C ALA A 131 -2.72 31.09 -28.14
N PRO A 132 -4.04 30.84 -28.20
CA PRO A 132 -4.99 31.46 -27.29
C PRO A 132 -4.62 31.12 -25.84
N ARG A 133 -4.79 32.10 -24.96
CA ARG A 133 -4.47 31.97 -23.54
C ARG A 133 -5.73 32.01 -22.71
N THR A 134 -5.86 31.10 -21.76
CA THR A 134 -6.99 31.08 -20.83
C THR A 134 -6.67 31.95 -19.62
N TYR A 135 -7.53 32.92 -19.39
CA TYR A 135 -7.41 33.83 -18.27
C TYR A 135 -8.52 33.64 -17.25
N LEU A 136 -8.17 33.80 -15.97
CA LEU A 136 -9.08 33.72 -14.84
C LEU A 136 -9.42 35.13 -14.34
N VAL A 137 -10.72 35.44 -14.29
CA VAL A 137 -11.26 36.72 -13.81
C VAL A 137 -12.32 36.47 -12.75
N VAL A 138 -12.24 37.23 -11.67
CA VAL A 138 -13.29 37.26 -10.65
C VAL A 138 -14.35 38.27 -11.07
N ALA A 139 -15.62 37.86 -11.15
CA ALA A 139 -16.73 38.76 -11.44
C ALA A 139 -18.04 38.24 -10.85
N GLY A 140 -18.99 39.15 -10.57
CA GLY A 140 -20.32 38.78 -10.09
C GLY A 140 -21.17 38.11 -11.16
N ASN A 141 -20.97 38.48 -12.43
CA ASN A 141 -21.71 37.90 -13.56
C ASN A 141 -20.83 37.73 -14.82
N GLN A 142 -21.34 36.97 -15.79
CA GLN A 142 -20.63 36.66 -17.04
C GLN A 142 -20.28 37.93 -17.84
N ARG A 143 -21.21 38.90 -17.88
CA ARG A 143 -21.05 40.14 -18.62
C ARG A 143 -19.94 41.01 -18.05
N GLU A 144 -19.91 41.16 -16.73
CA GLU A 144 -18.86 41.87 -15.99
C GLU A 144 -17.50 41.21 -16.20
N ALA A 145 -17.44 39.87 -16.22
CA ALA A 145 -16.19 39.16 -16.53
C ALA A 145 -15.68 39.52 -17.95
N MET A 146 -16.58 39.51 -18.94
CA MET A 146 -16.23 39.89 -20.32
C MET A 146 -15.83 41.36 -20.41
N ASP A 147 -16.55 42.28 -19.77
CA ASP A 147 -16.24 43.71 -19.78
C ASP A 147 -14.86 44.00 -19.16
N ARG A 148 -14.51 43.33 -18.05
CA ARG A 148 -13.18 43.46 -17.43
C ARG A 148 -12.06 42.97 -18.34
N VAL A 149 -12.27 41.85 -19.05
CA VAL A 149 -11.28 41.36 -20.03
C VAL A 149 -11.20 42.30 -21.22
N ALA A 150 -12.33 42.76 -21.76
CA ALA A 150 -12.40 43.66 -22.91
C ALA A 150 -11.75 45.02 -22.64
N HIS A 151 -11.80 45.50 -21.39
CA HIS A 151 -11.11 46.73 -20.98
C HIS A 151 -9.59 46.61 -21.13
N ARG A 152 -9.01 45.44 -20.85
CA ARG A 152 -7.56 45.20 -20.95
C ARG A 152 -7.12 44.70 -22.31
N TYR A 153 -7.99 43.95 -23.00
CA TYR A 153 -7.78 43.36 -24.31
C TYR A 153 -8.83 43.89 -25.27
N SER A 154 -8.59 45.11 -25.75
CA SER A 154 -9.51 45.76 -26.67
C SER A 154 -9.42 45.13 -28.07
N ARG A 155 -10.56 45.09 -28.76
CA ARG A 155 -10.62 44.68 -30.17
C ARG A 155 -9.76 45.59 -31.06
N ASN A 156 -9.67 46.87 -30.71
CA ASN A 156 -8.85 47.86 -31.41
C ASN A 156 -7.35 47.54 -31.35
N ALA A 157 -6.90 46.85 -30.31
CA ALA A 157 -5.52 46.35 -30.19
C ALA A 157 -5.31 44.99 -30.87
N GLY A 158 -6.33 44.48 -31.60
CA GLY A 158 -6.26 43.22 -32.34
C GLY A 158 -6.51 41.96 -31.49
N PHE A 159 -7.08 42.10 -30.30
CA PHE A 159 -7.43 40.95 -29.46
C PHE A 159 -8.87 40.51 -29.68
N GLU A 160 -9.08 39.20 -29.58
CA GLU A 160 -10.41 38.58 -29.57
C GLU A 160 -10.63 37.91 -28.22
N VAL A 161 -11.73 38.28 -27.58
CA VAL A 161 -12.17 37.71 -26.31
C VAL A 161 -13.24 36.67 -26.61
N GLY A 162 -12.97 35.42 -26.25
CA GLY A 162 -13.90 34.31 -26.40
C GLY A 162 -15.04 34.35 -25.37
N THR A 163 -15.82 33.27 -25.35
CA THR A 163 -16.93 33.13 -24.42
C THR A 163 -16.45 32.93 -22.98
N ALA A 164 -17.11 33.60 -22.05
CA ALA A 164 -16.87 33.40 -20.62
C ALA A 164 -17.57 32.13 -20.13
N THR A 165 -16.78 31.23 -19.55
CA THR A 165 -17.24 29.99 -18.93
C THR A 165 -16.89 30.00 -17.45
N THR A 166 -17.70 29.34 -16.61
CA THR A 166 -17.35 29.18 -15.20
C THR A 166 -16.12 28.29 -15.08
N CYS A 167 -15.12 28.73 -14.30
CA CYS A 167 -13.88 27.97 -14.17
C CYS A 167 -14.14 26.63 -13.46
N HIS A 168 -13.82 25.53 -14.14
CA HIS A 168 -14.01 24.18 -13.59
C HIS A 168 -13.13 23.90 -12.36
N LEU A 169 -12.00 24.61 -12.20
CA LEU A 169 -11.14 24.49 -11.03
C LEU A 169 -11.81 25.00 -9.74
N PHE A 170 -12.82 25.88 -9.87
CA PHE A 170 -13.53 26.50 -8.75
C PHE A 170 -15.03 26.23 -8.79
N GLY A 171 -15.48 25.33 -9.67
CA GLY A 171 -16.84 24.84 -9.65
C GLY A 171 -17.11 24.14 -8.32
N ALA A 172 -18.33 24.29 -7.79
CA ALA A 172 -18.76 23.54 -6.62
C ALA A 172 -18.48 22.05 -6.89
N LYS A 173 -17.60 21.47 -6.07
CA LYS A 173 -17.25 20.04 -6.11
C LYS A 173 -18.58 19.28 -6.14
N GLN A 174 -18.92 18.67 -7.28
CA GLN A 174 -20.15 17.87 -7.39
C GLN A 174 -20.10 16.82 -6.27
N PRO A 175 -20.99 16.90 -5.27
CA PRO A 175 -21.06 15.88 -4.23
C PRO A 175 -21.68 14.65 -4.90
N GLY A 176 -20.86 13.69 -5.30
CA GLY A 176 -21.34 12.44 -5.92
C GLY A 176 -20.48 11.89 -7.05
N LYS A 177 -19.40 12.57 -7.46
CA LYS A 177 -18.36 11.92 -8.28
C LYS A 177 -17.18 11.58 -7.38
N ASP A 178 -17.43 10.64 -6.49
CA ASP A 178 -16.40 10.00 -5.69
C ASP A 178 -15.36 9.41 -6.65
N ASP A 179 -14.13 9.91 -6.53
CA ASP A 179 -12.96 9.13 -6.88
C ASP A 179 -12.97 7.87 -5.99
N PRO A 180 -13.15 6.65 -6.52
CA PRO A 180 -12.93 5.44 -5.73
C PRO A 180 -11.45 5.25 -5.34
N ALA A 181 -10.56 6.20 -5.69
CA ALA A 181 -9.12 6.06 -5.58
C ALA A 181 -8.53 6.41 -4.19
N LEU A 182 -9.32 6.96 -3.25
CA LEU A 182 -8.80 7.36 -1.93
C LEU A 182 -9.43 6.61 -0.75
N SER A 183 -10.43 5.76 -0.98
CA SER A 183 -11.08 4.96 0.08
C SER A 183 -10.31 3.68 0.45
N GLY A 184 -9.19 3.39 -0.22
CA GLY A 184 -8.42 2.16 -0.04
C GLY A 184 -7.12 2.30 0.75
N LEU A 185 -6.79 3.47 1.31
CA LEU A 185 -5.63 3.58 2.19
C LEU A 185 -5.96 2.91 3.54
N PRO A 186 -5.25 1.83 3.94
CA PRO A 186 -5.44 1.25 5.27
C PRO A 186 -5.12 2.33 6.30
N ALA A 187 -6.06 2.54 7.22
CA ALA A 187 -5.87 3.41 8.38
C ALA A 187 -4.54 3.08 9.04
N GLY A 188 -3.59 4.02 8.97
CA GLY A 188 -2.28 3.86 9.59
C GLY A 188 -2.45 3.52 11.08
N PRO A 189 -1.59 2.66 11.65
CA PRO A 189 -1.74 2.19 13.01
C PRO A 189 -1.74 3.38 13.96
N GLY A 190 -2.84 3.52 14.69
CA GLY A 190 -3.06 4.55 15.69
C GLY A 190 -1.87 4.66 16.62
N ARG A 191 -1.26 5.84 16.60
CA ARG A 191 -0.18 6.27 17.49
C ARG A 191 -0.73 6.23 18.93
N ALA A 192 -0.56 5.09 19.59
CA ALA A 192 -0.94 4.88 20.98
C ALA A 192 -0.24 5.93 21.86
N GLY A 193 -1.02 6.50 22.77
CA GLY A 193 -0.69 7.72 23.51
C GLY A 193 0.58 7.59 24.32
N GLN A 194 1.51 8.50 24.04
CA GLN A 194 2.65 8.79 24.88
C GLN A 194 2.16 9.61 26.08
N ARG A 195 1.72 8.92 27.15
CA ARG A 195 1.46 9.55 28.46
C ARG A 195 2.80 9.93 29.08
N ARG A 196 3.08 11.25 29.15
CA ARG A 196 4.13 11.82 30.00
C ARG A 196 3.80 11.54 31.48
N PRO A 197 4.75 11.07 32.30
CA PRO A 197 4.58 11.11 33.75
C PRO A 197 4.75 12.56 34.24
N ALA A 198 3.84 12.98 35.10
CA ALA A 198 3.92 14.22 35.84
C ALA A 198 5.08 14.14 36.84
N THR A 199 6.00 15.09 36.75
CA THR A 199 6.96 15.42 37.81
C THR A 199 6.19 15.95 39.02
N ALA A 200 6.37 15.30 40.16
CA ALA A 200 5.92 15.77 41.47
C ALA A 200 7.09 15.68 42.45
N GLY A 201 7.29 16.74 43.22
CA GLY A 201 8.08 16.75 44.46
C GLY A 201 9.56 17.02 44.27
#